data_AF-A0A1G8DFJ4-F1
#
_entry.id   AF-A0A1G8DFJ4-F1
#
_cell.length_a   1.000
_cell.length_b   1.000
_cell.length_c   1.000
_cell.angle_alpha   90.00
_cell.angle_beta   90.00
_cell.angle_gamma   90.00
#
_symmetry.space_group_name_H-M   'P 1'
#
loop_
_entity.id
_entity.type
_entity.pdbx_description
1 polymer ?
#
loop_
_entity_poly.entity_id
_entity_poly.type
_entity_poly.pdbx_seq_one_letter_code
_entity_poly.pdbx_strand_id
1 'polypeptide(L)' 'MAASHETYTRKQGLKQTYDVEYTALRYKISLGNKVLKDIQLGLQSSPVYDPEITWRHAVADIENLRGMTEQ' A
#
# COMPACT_ATOMS: atom_id res chain seq x y z
N MET A 1 13.74 -9.51 -7.85
CA MET A 1 12.27 -9.72 -7.88
C MET A 1 11.65 -8.54 -8.59
N ALA A 2 10.73 -8.77 -9.53
CA ALA A 2 9.98 -7.69 -10.15
C ALA A 2 9.00 -7.10 -9.12
N ALA A 3 8.87 -5.78 -9.10
CA ALA A 3 7.80 -5.13 -8.36
C ALA A 3 6.48 -5.31 -9.15
N SER A 4 5.42 -5.65 -8.43
CA SER A 4 4.06 -5.67 -8.95
C SER A 4 3.46 -4.28 -8.77
N HIS A 5 2.67 -3.85 -9.76
CA HIS A 5 1.93 -2.60 -9.72
C HIS A 5 0.45 -2.88 -9.81
N GLU A 6 -0.30 -2.42 -8.82
CA GLU A 6 -1.76 -2.53 -8.82
C GLU A 6 -2.37 -1.25 -8.27
N THR A 7 -3.57 -0.93 -8.76
CA THR A 7 -4.34 0.22 -8.28
C THR A 7 -5.47 -0.22 -7.39
N TYR A 8 -5.67 0.48 -6.28
CA TYR A 8 -6.78 0.23 -5.37
C TYR A 8 -7.61 1.50 -5.16
N THR A 9 -8.90 1.43 -5.49
CA THR A 9 -9.85 2.50 -5.16
C THR A 9 -10.39 2.27 -3.75
N ARG A 10 -10.11 3.21 -2.86
CA ARG A 10 -10.60 3.19 -1.49
C ARG A 10 -12.12 3.16 -1.48
N LYS A 11 -12.70 2.26 -0.68
CA LYS A 11 -14.16 2.09 -0.59
C LYS A 11 -14.79 2.97 0.49
N GLN A 12 -14.00 3.33 1.49
CA GLN A 12 -14.44 4.16 2.62
C GLN A 12 -14.00 5.63 2.45
N GLY A 13 -14.86 6.58 2.81
CA GLY A 13 -14.57 8.02 2.71
C GLY A 13 -14.50 8.54 1.27
N LEU A 14 -13.52 9.40 0.97
CA LEU A 14 -13.32 9.94 -0.38
C LEU A 14 -12.81 8.83 -1.32
N LYS A 15 -13.57 8.53 -2.37
CA LYS A 15 -13.28 7.51 -3.39
C LYS A 15 -12.08 7.92 -4.26
N GLN A 16 -10.90 7.76 -3.70
CA GLN A 16 -9.63 8.05 -4.36
C GLN A 16 -8.99 6.74 -4.82
N THR A 17 -8.38 6.78 -5.99
CA THR A 17 -7.63 5.66 -6.56
C THR A 17 -6.17 5.83 -6.20
N TYR A 18 -5.64 4.84 -5.49
CA TYR A 18 -4.26 4.80 -5.05
C TYR A 18 -3.49 3.84 -5.94
N ASP A 19 -2.28 4.22 -6.28
CA ASP A 19 -1.32 3.40 -7.01
C ASP A 19 -0.42 2.70 -5.99
N VAL A 20 -0.33 1.37 -6.08
CA VAL A 20 0.45 0.57 -5.14
C VAL A 20 1.51 -0.21 -5.90
N GLU A 21 2.75 0.14 -5.64
CA GLU A 21 3.92 -0.62 -6.07
C GLU A 21 4.34 -1.53 -4.93
N TYR A 22 4.38 -2.84 -5.13
CA TYR A 22 4.72 -3.76 -4.05
C TYR A 22 5.57 -4.94 -4.51
N THR A 23 6.36 -5.45 -3.57
CA THR A 23 7.24 -6.61 -3.66
C THR A 23 7.00 -7.46 -2.41
N ALA A 24 7.58 -8.66 -2.33
CA ALA A 24 7.43 -9.52 -1.15
C ALA A 24 7.89 -8.89 0.19
N LEU A 25 8.65 -7.80 0.18
CA LEU A 25 9.20 -7.16 1.39
C LEU A 25 8.96 -5.64 1.45
N ARG A 26 8.28 -5.05 0.48
CA ARG A 26 8.09 -3.60 0.43
C ARG A 26 6.85 -3.27 -0.33
N TYR A 27 6.10 -2.29 0.13
CA TYR A 27 5.06 -1.67 -0.67
C TYR A 27 5.10 -0.16 -0.53
N LYS A 28 4.69 0.50 -1.60
CA LYS A 28 4.65 1.94 -1.75
C LYS A 28 3.27 2.32 -2.26
N ILE A 29 2.60 3.18 -1.52
CA ILE A 29 1.27 3.71 -1.82
C ILE A 29 1.44 5.15 -2.30
N SER A 30 0.95 5.42 -3.50
CA SER A 30 0.95 6.74 -4.12
C SER A 30 -0.48 7.15 -4.46
N LEU A 31 -0.74 8.44 -4.50
CA LEU A 31 -2.00 9.04 -4.91
C LEU A 31 -1.68 10.15 -5.91
N GLY A 32 -2.00 9.90 -7.18
CA GLY A 32 -1.53 10.76 -8.28
C GLY A 32 0.00 10.84 -8.28
N ASN A 33 0.54 12.05 -8.23
CA ASN A 33 2.00 12.29 -8.22
C ASN A 33 2.63 12.31 -6.81
N LYS A 34 1.86 12.02 -5.76
CA LYS A 34 2.33 12.09 -4.36
C LYS A 34 2.49 10.70 -3.77
N VAL A 35 3.67 10.40 -3.24
CA VAL A 35 3.89 9.19 -2.42
C VAL A 35 3.31 9.45 -1.04
N LEU A 36 2.37 8.62 -0.63
CA LEU A 36 1.73 8.72 0.69
C LEU A 36 2.42 7.82 1.71
N LYS A 37 2.86 6.64 1.27
CA LYS A 37 3.52 5.66 2.13
C LYS A 37 4.54 4.86 1.34
N ASP A 38 5.64 4.53 2.00
CA ASP A 38 6.67 3.66 1.48
C ASP A 38 7.21 2.84 2.66
N ILE A 39 6.80 1.58 2.73
CA ILE A 39 7.05 0.70 3.87
C ILE A 39 7.83 -0.51 3.40
N GLN A 40 8.94 -0.77 4.09
CA GLN A 40 9.66 -2.03 4.00
C GLN A 40 9.16 -2.96 5.11
N LEU A 41 8.56 -4.07 4.74
CA LEU A 41 8.19 -5.15 5.65
C LEU A 41 9.47 -5.80 6.18
N GLY A 42 9.65 -5.76 7.50
CA GLY A 42 10.78 -6.42 8.14
C GLY A 42 10.69 -7.94 8.00
N LEU A 43 11.85 -8.58 7.78
CA LEU A 43 12.01 -10.05 7.70
C LEU A 43 11.47 -10.80 8.93
N GLN A 44 11.19 -10.10 10.03
CA GLN A 44 10.72 -10.68 11.28
C GLN A 44 9.21 -10.94 11.33
N SER A 45 8.41 -10.37 10.41
CA SER A 45 6.94 -10.42 10.54
C SER A 45 6.26 -11.59 9.83
N SER A 46 6.92 -12.30 8.90
CA SER A 46 6.41 -13.57 8.36
C SER A 46 7.47 -14.33 7.55
N PRO A 47 7.56 -15.66 7.68
CA PRO A 47 8.51 -16.48 6.94
C PRO A 47 8.16 -16.67 5.46
N VAL A 48 7.07 -16.08 4.97
CA VAL A 48 6.59 -16.24 3.59
C VAL A 48 6.74 -14.92 2.87
N TYR A 49 7.64 -14.89 1.90
CA TYR A 49 7.83 -13.81 0.93
C TYR A 49 6.65 -13.75 -0.04
N ASP A 50 5.48 -13.44 0.50
CA ASP A 50 4.25 -13.50 -0.27
C ASP A 50 3.79 -12.09 -0.69
N PRO A 51 3.78 -11.80 -2.01
CA PRO A 51 3.32 -10.52 -2.51
C PRO A 51 1.83 -10.30 -2.21
N GLU A 52 0.98 -11.34 -2.08
CA GLU A 52 -0.43 -11.16 -1.71
C GLU A 52 -0.59 -10.68 -0.26
N ILE A 53 0.24 -11.17 0.65
CA ILE A 53 0.26 -10.68 2.04
C ILE A 53 0.63 -9.20 2.05
N THR A 54 1.68 -8.84 1.30
CA THR A 54 2.13 -7.45 1.17
C THR A 54 1.01 -6.55 0.60
N TRP A 55 0.31 -7.02 -0.43
CA TRP A 55 -0.85 -6.34 -0.99
C TRP A 55 -1.96 -6.12 0.04
N ARG A 56 -2.31 -7.15 0.82
CA ARG A 56 -3.32 -7.02 1.89
C ARG A 56 -2.93 -5.97 2.93
N HIS A 57 -1.65 -5.90 3.31
CA HIS A 57 -1.14 -4.84 4.18
C HIS A 57 -1.31 -3.46 3.53
N ALA A 58 -0.92 -3.30 2.27
CA ALA A 58 -1.07 -2.03 1.56
C ALA A 58 -2.54 -1.57 1.46
N VAL A 59 -3.46 -2.48 1.13
CA VAL A 59 -4.90 -2.19 1.08
C VAL A 59 -5.45 -1.83 2.46
N ALA A 60 -5.08 -2.57 3.50
CA ALA A 60 -5.47 -2.26 4.86
C ALA A 60 -4.95 -0.88 5.28
N ASP A 61 -3.73 -0.53 4.90
CA ASP A 61 -3.15 0.80 5.10
C ASP A 61 -3.94 1.86 4.34
N ILE A 62 -4.31 1.65 3.07
CA ILE A 62 -5.12 2.60 2.30
C ILE A 62 -6.49 2.83 2.95
N GLU A 63 -7.13 1.77 3.42
CA GLU A 63 -8.42 1.87 4.11
C GLU A 63 -8.26 2.56 5.48
N ASN A 64 -7.12 2.34 6.17
CA ASN A 64 -6.75 2.97 7.44
C ASN A 64 -6.01 4.31 7.31
N LEU A 65 -5.78 4.83 6.09
CA LEU A 65 -5.41 6.22 5.84
C LEU A 65 -6.62 7.08 6.26
N ARG A 66 -6.83 7.19 7.58
CA ARG A 66 -7.79 8.11 8.19
C ARG A 66 -7.40 9.49 7.69
N GLY A 67 -8.41 10.18 7.16
CA GLY A 67 -8.27 11.38 6.35
C GLY A 67 -7.03 12.19 6.70
N MET A 68 -6.16 12.38 5.70
CA MET A 68 -5.42 13.63 5.64
C MET A 68 -6.48 14.72 5.60
N THR A 69 -6.98 15.14 6.77
CA THR A 69 -7.45 16.50 6.95
C THR A 69 -6.28 17.34 6.50
N GLU A 70 -6.48 17.99 5.36
CA GLU A 70 -5.68 19.12 4.92
C GLU A 70 -5.42 19.99 6.17
N GLN A 71 -4.18 20.01 6.64
CA GLN A 71 -3.72 21.06 7.56
C GLN A 71 -3.32 22.27 6.74
#